data_AF-A8UW41-F1
#
_entry.id   AF-A8UW41-F1
#
_cell.length_a   1.000
_cell.length_b   1.000
_cell.length_c   1.000
_cell.angle_alpha   90.00
_cell.angle_beta   90.00
_cell.angle_gamma   90.00
#
_symmetry.space_group_name_H-M   'P 1'
#
loop_
_entity.id
_entity.type
_entity.pdbx_description
1 polymer ?
#
loop_
_entity_poly.entity_id
_entity_poly.type
_entity_poly.pdbx_seq_one_letter_code
_entity_poly.pdbx_strand_id
1 'polypeptide(L)'
;MTGVKKEDIIARSVKIDVVGEIERCHRAEDAKFYCLRVKIHFDNGEVREHLLKAHNEPKGLENFLANKKGIRDRLEKSFVLLRNGEVRVNYEREEATAKAD
;
A
#
# COMPACT_ATOMS: atom_id res chain seq x y z
N MET A 1 -15.04 -10.30 10.65
CA MET A 1 -14.38 -9.61 9.51
C MET A 1 -15.08 -8.28 9.31
N THR A 2 -14.54 -7.20 9.88
CA THR A 2 -15.11 -5.85 9.72
C THR A 2 -14.74 -5.33 8.33
N GLY A 3 -15.64 -5.57 7.37
CA GLY A 3 -15.58 -4.93 6.06
C GLY A 3 -15.56 -3.41 6.25
N VAL A 4 -14.65 -2.73 5.55
CA VAL A 4 -14.65 -1.27 5.47
C VAL A 4 -15.98 -0.87 4.84
N LYS A 5 -16.86 -0.20 5.59
CA LYS A 5 -18.06 0.38 4.99
C LYS A 5 -17.59 1.51 4.09
N LYS A 6 -18.06 1.57 2.84
CA LYS A 6 -17.71 2.65 1.90
C LYS A 6 -17.98 4.05 2.48
N GLU A 7 -18.94 4.13 3.41
CA GLU A 7 -19.34 5.33 4.15
C GLU A 7 -18.23 5.94 5.03
N ASP A 8 -17.20 5.16 5.36
CA ASP A 8 -16.07 5.60 6.18
C ASP A 8 -14.90 6.14 5.34
N ILE A 9 -14.90 5.96 4.02
CA ILE A 9 -13.81 6.43 3.14
C ILE A 9 -13.96 7.94 2.89
N ILE A 10 -12.94 8.71 3.26
CA ILE A 10 -12.92 10.17 3.08
C ILE A 10 -12.02 10.62 1.94
N ALA A 11 -11.07 9.79 1.51
CA ALA A 11 -10.22 10.05 0.33
C ALA A 11 -9.59 8.77 -0.22
N ARG A 12 -9.17 8.82 -1.49
CA ARG A 12 -8.44 7.77 -2.21
C ARG A 12 -7.02 8.22 -2.50
N SER A 13 -6.09 7.27 -2.53
CA SER A 13 -4.69 7.58 -2.84
C SER A 13 -4.51 7.92 -4.32
N VAL A 14 -3.65 8.89 -4.59
CA VAL A 14 -3.33 9.36 -5.94
C VAL A 14 -1.85 9.25 -6.26
N LYS A 15 -0.97 9.22 -5.25
CA LYS A 15 0.48 9.16 -5.41
C LYS A 15 1.13 8.58 -4.17
N ILE A 16 2.25 7.88 -4.36
CA ILE A 16 3.12 7.41 -3.29
C ILE A 16 4.52 7.96 -3.51
N ASP A 17 5.06 8.66 -2.51
CA ASP A 17 6.44 9.12 -2.47
C ASP A 17 7.27 8.23 -1.53
N VAL A 18 8.47 7.87 -1.98
CA VAL A 18 9.39 7.04 -1.21
C VAL A 18 10.23 7.95 -0.33
N VAL A 19 10.25 7.70 0.98
CA VAL A 19 10.94 8.54 1.98
C VAL A 19 12.07 7.81 2.71
N GLY A 20 12.50 6.66 2.22
CA GLY A 20 13.60 5.89 2.78
C GLY A 20 14.03 4.74 1.87
N GLU A 21 14.84 3.86 2.43
CA GLU A 21 15.35 2.67 1.76
C GLU A 21 14.65 1.40 2.26
N ILE A 22 14.84 0.29 1.55
CA ILE A 22 14.33 -1.00 1.99
C ILE A 22 15.20 -1.50 3.14
N GLU A 23 14.61 -1.65 4.31
CA GLU A 23 15.27 -2.14 5.53
C GLU A 23 14.54 -3.35 6.10
N ARG A 24 15.20 -4.15 6.96
CA ARG A 24 14.47 -5.17 7.73
C ARG A 24 13.61 -4.48 8.77
N CYS A 25 12.37 -4.94 8.94
CA CYS A 25 11.51 -4.36 9.96
C CYS A 25 12.06 -4.66 11.37
N HIS A 26 12.28 -3.60 12.17
CA HIS A 26 12.95 -3.68 13.47
C HIS A 26 12.05 -4.10 14.64
N ARG A 27 10.77 -4.39 14.42
CA ARG A 27 9.87 -4.91 15.47
C ARG A 27 10.02 -6.43 15.59
N ALA A 28 10.11 -6.95 16.82
CA ALA A 28 10.40 -8.36 17.09
C ALA A 28 9.43 -9.34 16.38
N GLU A 29 8.16 -8.97 16.22
CA GLU A 29 7.13 -9.77 15.53
C GLU A 29 7.23 -9.69 13.99
N ASP A 30 7.97 -8.71 13.46
CA ASP A 30 8.07 -8.37 12.04
C ASP A 30 9.45 -8.70 11.44
N ALA A 31 10.35 -9.39 12.16
CA ALA A 31 11.74 -9.63 11.71
C ALA A 31 11.87 -10.39 10.35
N LYS A 32 10.81 -11.08 9.96
CA LYS A 32 10.64 -11.77 8.67
C LYS A 32 10.22 -10.85 7.52
N PHE A 33 9.93 -9.59 7.78
CA PHE A 33 9.50 -8.62 6.78
C PHE A 33 10.62 -7.62 6.45
N TYR A 34 10.61 -7.20 5.19
CA TYR A 34 11.27 -6.00 4.74
C TYR A 34 10.27 -4.85 4.71
N CYS A 35 10.71 -3.68 5.14
CA CYS A 35 9.91 -2.49 5.30
C CYS A 35 10.44 -1.38 4.39
N LEU A 36 9.53 -0.62 3.79
CA LEU A 36 9.84 0.61 3.05
C LEU A 36 8.91 1.73 3.54
N ARG A 37 9.49 2.83 4.01
CA ARG A 37 8.73 4.02 4.42
C ARG A 37 8.30 4.81 3.21
N VAL A 38 7.01 5.13 3.14
CA VAL A 38 6.41 5.90 2.06
C VAL A 38 5.45 6.96 2.59
N LYS A 39 5.23 8.00 1.80
CA LYS A 39 4.16 9.00 2.00
C LYS A 39 3.09 8.79 0.95
N ILE A 40 1.86 8.56 1.39
CA ILE A 40 0.70 8.39 0.52
C ILE A 40 -0.02 9.73 0.45
N HIS A 41 -0.16 10.26 -0.76
CA HIS A 41 -0.93 11.46 -1.05
C HIS A 41 -2.35 11.05 -1.43
N PHE A 42 -3.33 11.73 -0.84
CA PHE A 42 -4.74 11.51 -1.06
C PHE A 42 -5.36 12.66 -1.88
N ASP A 43 -6.45 12.39 -2.59
CA ASP A 43 -7.12 13.38 -3.45
C ASP A 43 -7.70 14.58 -2.67
N ASN A 44 -7.96 14.42 -1.37
CA ASN A 44 -8.38 15.49 -0.47
C ASN A 44 -7.24 16.39 0.02
N GLY A 45 -6.01 16.17 -0.46
CA GLY A 45 -4.82 16.92 -0.08
C GLY A 45 -4.10 16.40 1.17
N GLU A 46 -4.63 15.38 1.87
CA GLU A 46 -3.91 14.78 2.99
C GLU A 46 -2.69 13.97 2.53
N VAL A 47 -1.66 13.97 3.37
CA VAL A 47 -0.47 13.14 3.19
C VAL A 47 -0.26 12.33 4.47
N ARG A 48 -0.19 11.01 4.34
CA ARG A 48 0.02 10.10 5.47
C ARG A 48 1.26 9.25 5.26
N GLU A 49 2.06 9.13 6.32
CA GLU A 49 3.16 8.18 6.34
C GLU A 49 2.62 6.76 6.49
N HIS A 50 3.17 5.85 5.70
CA HIS A 50 2.78 4.45 5.69
C HIS A 50 4.04 3.57 5.50
N LEU A 51 3.92 2.31 5.92
CA LEU A 51 5.02 1.35 5.85
C LEU A 51 4.60 0.20 4.95
N LEU A 52 5.18 0.13 3.76
CA LEU A 52 5.01 -1.02 2.89
C LEU A 52 5.83 -2.18 3.43
N LYS A 53 5.22 -3.36 3.53
CA LYS A 53 5.87 -4.57 4.02
C LYS A 53 5.93 -5.63 2.92
N ALA A 54 7.08 -6.28 2.77
CA ALA A 54 7.23 -7.49 1.96
C ALA A 54 7.71 -8.65 2.83
N HIS A 55 7.09 -9.82 2.66
CA HIS A 55 7.34 -11.00 3.48
C HIS A 55 8.53 -11.80 2.96
N ASN A 56 9.45 -12.18 3.85
CA ASN A 56 10.68 -12.97 3.64
C ASN A 56 11.71 -12.38 2.67
N GLU A 57 11.30 -11.70 1.60
CA GLU A 57 12.17 -11.15 0.56
C GLU A 57 11.81 -9.70 0.22
N PRO A 58 12.80 -8.82 -0.05
CA PRO A 58 12.55 -7.42 -0.42
C PRO A 58 12.02 -7.25 -1.85
N LYS A 59 12.02 -8.33 -2.66
CA LYS A 59 11.70 -8.32 -4.09
C LYS A 59 10.40 -7.61 -4.45
N GLY A 60 9.37 -7.72 -3.60
CA GLY A 60 8.11 -7.01 -3.78
C GLY A 60 8.29 -5.48 -3.74
N LEU A 61 9.08 -4.99 -2.79
CA LEU A 61 9.43 -3.58 -2.64
C LEU A 61 10.39 -3.12 -3.73
N GLU A 62 11.36 -3.94 -4.12
CA GLU A 62 12.28 -3.62 -5.23
C GLU A 62 11.52 -3.47 -6.55
N ASN A 63 10.57 -4.37 -6.82
CA ASN A 63 9.72 -4.27 -8.00
C ASN A 63 8.83 -3.02 -7.96
N PHE A 64 8.35 -2.63 -6.78
CA PHE A 64 7.62 -1.38 -6.58
C PHE A 64 8.48 -0.16 -6.90
N LEU A 65 9.71 -0.11 -6.37
CA LEU A 65 10.66 0.99 -6.64
C LEU A 65 10.99 1.12 -8.12
N ALA A 66 11.23 -0.01 -8.79
CA ALA A 66 11.53 -0.06 -10.23
C ALA A 66 10.29 0.12 -11.14
N ASN A 67 9.09 0.31 -10.55
CA ASN A 67 7.80 0.27 -11.23
C ASN A 67 7.65 -0.92 -12.22
N LYS A 68 8.16 -2.08 -11.83
CA LYS A 68 8.18 -3.25 -12.71
C LYS A 68 6.74 -3.67 -13.02
N LYS A 69 6.40 -3.81 -14.30
CA LYS A 69 5.04 -4.16 -14.75
C LYS A 69 3.92 -3.21 -14.25
N GLY A 70 4.24 -1.95 -13.94
CA GLY A 70 3.25 -0.98 -13.44
C GLY A 70 2.78 -1.26 -12.01
N ILE A 71 3.59 -1.98 -11.21
CA ILE A 71 3.24 -2.30 -9.81
C ILE A 71 3.02 -1.02 -8.99
N ARG A 72 3.85 0.02 -9.18
CA ARG A 72 3.70 1.28 -8.46
C ARG A 72 2.37 1.95 -8.82
N ASP A 73 2.08 2.07 -10.11
CA ASP A 73 0.86 2.74 -10.60
C ASP A 73 -0.43 2.08 -10.08
N ARG A 74 -0.44 0.75 -9.97
CA ARG A 74 -1.56 0.00 -9.40
C ARG A 74 -1.66 0.22 -7.89
N LEU A 75 -0.53 0.16 -7.19
CA LEU A 75 -0.48 0.30 -5.75
C LEU A 75 -0.87 1.73 -5.31
N GLU A 76 -0.50 2.75 -6.08
CA GLU A 76 -0.85 4.16 -5.87
C GLU A 76 -2.36 4.42 -5.87
N LYS A 77 -3.17 3.54 -6.48
CA LYS A 77 -4.64 3.63 -6.52
C LYS A 77 -5.33 2.70 -5.53
N SER A 78 -4.55 1.92 -4.79
CA SER A 78 -5.05 0.84 -3.96
C SER A 78 -5.29 1.26 -2.50
N PHE A 79 -4.97 2.49 -2.09
CA PHE A 79 -5.17 2.93 -0.70
C PHE A 79 -6.35 3.87 -0.54
N VAL A 80 -7.01 3.77 0.60
CA VAL A 80 -8.08 4.67 1.04
C VAL A 80 -7.78 5.19 2.43
N LEU A 81 -8.12 6.47 2.63
CA LEU A 81 -8.09 7.11 3.93
C LEU A 81 -9.50 7.04 4.53
N LEU A 82 -9.58 6.51 5.74
CA LEU A 82 -10.82 6.40 6.49
C LEU A 82 -11.03 7.62 7.39
N ARG A 83 -12.29 7.89 7.76
CA ARG A 83 -12.69 9.01 8.63
C ARG A 83 -12.00 8.98 9.99
N ASN A 84 -11.62 7.80 10.49
CA ASN A 84 -10.87 7.63 11.73
C ASN A 84 -9.35 7.90 11.57
N GLY A 85 -8.88 8.31 10.39
CA GLY A 85 -7.48 8.58 10.08
C GLY A 85 -6.66 7.34 9.71
N GLU A 86 -7.28 6.17 9.63
CA GLU A 86 -6.60 4.93 9.25
C GLU A 86 -6.43 4.83 7.73
N VAL A 87 -5.25 4.43 7.26
CA VAL A 87 -5.00 4.11 5.86
C VAL A 87 -5.17 2.61 5.65
N ARG A 88 -6.03 2.22 4.71
CA ARG A 88 -6.24 0.82 4.34
C ARG A 88 -5.99 0.57 2.86
N VAL A 89 -5.57 -0.65 2.55
CA VAL A 89 -5.61 -1.15 1.18
C VAL A 89 -7.07 -1.46 0.86
N ASN A 90 -7.62 -0.72 -0.10
CA ASN A 90 -8.90 -1.00 -0.71
C ASN A 90 -8.71 -2.12 -1.73
N TYR A 91 -8.90 -3.35 -1.27
CA TYR A 91 -9.16 -4.47 -2.16
C TYR A 91 -10.58 -4.33 -2.71
N GLU A 92 -10.85 -3.28 -3.50
CA GLU A 92 -11.90 -3.43 -4.50
C GLU A 92 -11.45 -4.65 -5.29
N ARG A 93 -12.18 -5.77 -5.17
CA ARG A 93 -11.99 -6.93 -6.04
C ARG A 93 -12.05 -6.38 -7.45
N GLU A 94 -10.90 -6.08 -8.04
CA GLU A 94 -10.75 -6.30 -9.46
C GLU A 94 -11.01 -7.80 -9.58
N GLU A 95 -12.23 -8.15 -9.99
CA GLU A 95 -12.50 -9.35 -10.76
C GLU A 95 -11.63 -9.29 -12.02
N ALA A 96 -10.31 -9.40 -11.83
CA ALA A 96 -9.40 -9.80 -12.86
C ALA A 96 -9.57 -11.31 -12.95
N THR A 97 -10.53 -11.70 -13.79
CA THR A 97 -10.57 -12.93 -14.56
C THR A 97 -9.17 -13.50 -14.80
N ALA A 98 -8.68 -14.29 -13.85
CA ALA A 98 -7.80 -15.40 -14.18
C ALA A 98 -8.73 -16.53 -14.63
N LYS A 99 -9.26 -16.42 -15.86
CA LYS A 99 -9.48 -17.63 -16.64
C LYS A 99 -8.08 -18.20 -16.86
N ALA A 100 -7.78 -19.31 -16.19
CA ALA A 100 -6.80 -20.25 -16.68
C ALA A 100 -7.58 -21.53 -16.96
N ASP A 101 -7.52 -21.89 -18.23
CA ASP A 101 -8.01 -23.08 -18.93
C ASP A 101 -7.97 -24.38 -18.10
#